data_AF-A0A923U9X5-F1
#
_entry.id   AF-A0A923U9X5-F1
#
_cell.length_a   1.000
_cell.length_b   1.000
_cell.length_c   1.000
_cell.angle_alpha   90.00
_cell.angle_beta   90.00
_cell.angle_gamma   90.00
#
_symmetry.space_group_name_H-M   'P 1'
#
loop_
_entity.id
_entity.type
_entity.pdbx_description
1 polymer ?
#
loop_
_entity_poly.entity_id
_entity_poly.type
_entity_poly.pdbx_seq_one_letter_code
_entity_poly.pdbx_strand_id
1 'polypeptide(L)' 'MSTEGSRRAIIAAMSANLGIAVAKFIAFGFSGSSSMLGEGVHSLADTGNQILLLRGGRVSKKKANAEHPFGFGR' A
#
# COMPACT_ATOMS: atom_id res chain seq x y z
N MET A 1 -0.48 4.86 21.79
CA MET A 1 -1.40 4.11 20.90
C MET A 1 -0.69 2.84 20.44
N SER A 2 -1.26 1.68 20.76
CA SER A 2 -0.63 0.37 20.67
C SER A 2 -0.17 0.04 19.24
N THR A 3 1.14 -0.06 19.04
CA THR A 3 1.80 -0.27 17.74
C THR A 3 1.38 -1.58 17.06
N GLU A 4 0.88 -2.56 17.83
CA GLU A 4 0.49 -3.88 17.34
C GLU A 4 -0.88 -3.89 16.65
N GLY A 5 -1.87 -3.19 17.21
CA GLY A 5 -3.21 -3.06 16.63
C GLY A 5 -3.19 -2.32 15.30
N SER A 6 -2.37 -1.26 15.20
CA SER A 6 -2.20 -0.50 13.96
C SER A 6 -1.59 -1.34 12.83
N ARG A 7 -0.58 -2.19 13.13
CA ARG A 7 0.05 -3.02 12.09
C ARG A 7 -0.87 -4.11 11.55
N ARG A 8 -1.66 -4.77 12.42
CA ARG A 8 -2.67 -5.75 11.99
C ARG A 8 -3.79 -5.09 11.17
N ALA A 9 -4.26 -3.92 11.60
CA ALA A 9 -5.27 -3.16 10.85
C ALA A 9 -4.78 -2.76 9.46
N ILE A 10 -3.53 -2.30 9.35
CA ILE A 10 -2.90 -1.98 8.07
C ILE A 10 -2.84 -3.22 7.16
N ILE A 11 -2.36 -4.35 7.68
CA ILE A 11 -2.27 -5.59 6.89
C ILE A 11 -3.66 -6.04 6.44
N ALA A 12 -4.66 -6.00 7.33
CA ALA A 12 -6.04 -6.35 6.98
C ALA A 12 -6.61 -5.43 5.88
N ALA A 13 -6.39 -4.12 5.99
CA ALA A 13 -6.81 -3.14 5.00
C ALA A 13 -6.12 -3.37 3.64
N MET A 14 -4.83 -3.68 3.64
CA MET A 14 -4.10 -4.02 2.42
C MET A 14 -4.65 -5.29 1.75
N SER A 15 -4.91 -6.34 2.52
CA SER A 15 -5.48 -7.59 2.01
C SER A 15 -6.86 -7.37 1.39
N ALA A 16 -7.69 -6.55 2.04
CA ALA A 16 -9.02 -6.20 1.55
C ALA A 16 -8.94 -5.40 0.22
N ASN A 17 -8.09 -4.37 0.16
CA ASN A 17 -7.89 -3.60 -1.07
C ASN A 17 -7.35 -4.46 -2.22
N LEU A 18 -6.44 -5.39 -1.92
CA LEU A 18 -5.93 -6.33 -2.92
C LEU A 18 -7.04 -7.25 -3.45
N GLY A 19 -7.90 -7.76 -2.57
CA GLY A 19 -9.06 -8.56 -2.96
C GLY A 19 -10.03 -7.79 -3.88
N ILE A 20 -10.31 -6.52 -3.56
CA ILE A 20 -11.13 -5.64 -4.40
C ILE A 20 -10.46 -5.37 -5.75
N ALA A 21 -9.15 -5.13 -5.78
CA ALA A 21 -8.40 -4.92 -7.01
C ALA A 21 -8.48 -6.15 -7.93
N VAL A 22 -8.30 -7.36 -7.38
CA VAL A 22 -8.43 -8.61 -8.14
C VAL A 22 -9.85 -8.77 -8.69
N ALA A 23 -10.88 -8.50 -7.89
CA ALA A 23 -12.27 -8.56 -8.33
C ALA A 23 -12.54 -7.58 -9.50
N LYS A 24 -11.99 -6.35 -9.44
CA LYS A 24 -12.09 -5.37 -10.54
C LYS A 24 -11.41 -5.85 -11.82
N PHE A 25 -10.24 -6.48 -11.72
CA PHE A 25 -9.56 -7.05 -12.90
C PHE A 25 -10.32 -8.24 -13.50
N ILE A 26 -10.93 -9.09 -12.67
CA ILE A 26 -11.81 -10.17 -13.13
C ILE A 26 -13.04 -9.58 -13.83
N ALA A 27 -13.71 -8.60 -13.20
CA ALA A 27 -14.86 -7.92 -13.78
C ALA A 27 -14.52 -7.21 -15.10
N PHE A 28 -13.32 -6.64 -15.21
CA PHE A 28 -12.80 -6.11 -16.48
C PHE A 28 -12.68 -7.21 -17.55
N GLY A 29 -12.11 -8.38 -17.21
CA GLY A 29 -11.99 -9.50 -18.14
C GLY A 29 -13.34 -9.97 -18.69
N PHE A 30 -14.40 -9.91 -17.90
CA PHE A 30 -15.76 -10.23 -18.35
C PHE A 30 -16.45 -9.06 -19.07
N SER A 31 -16.24 -7.82 -18.63
CA SER A 31 -16.92 -6.64 -19.17
C SER A 31 -16.28 -6.10 -20.46
N GLY A 32 -14.98 -6.31 -20.67
CA GLY A 32 -14.23 -5.73 -21.79
C GLY A 32 -14.14 -4.19 -21.78
N SER A 33 -14.59 -3.53 -20.70
CA SER A 33 -14.69 -2.07 -20.63
C SER A 33 -13.35 -1.41 -20.31
N SER A 34 -12.87 -0.53 -21.20
CA SER A 34 -11.66 0.26 -20.99
C SER A 34 -11.70 1.11 -19.71
N SER A 35 -12.89 1.52 -19.27
CA SER A 35 -13.07 2.27 -18.01
C SER A 35 -12.78 1.40 -16.79
N MET A 36 -13.20 0.13 -16.81
CA MET A 36 -12.95 -0.83 -15.72
C MET A 36 -11.45 -1.18 -15.63
N LEU A 37 -10.76 -1.23 -16.77
CA LEU A 37 -9.29 -1.39 -16.84
C LEU A 37 -8.58 -0.22 -16.18
N GLY A 38 -9.00 1.01 -16.51
CA GLY A 38 -8.46 2.24 -15.92
C GLY A 38 -8.63 2.27 -14.40
N GLU A 39 -9.80 1.88 -13.89
CA GLU A 39 -10.03 1.72 -12.45
C GLU A 39 -9.18 0.61 -11.81
N GLY A 40 -8.98 -0.51 -12.52
CA GLY A 40 -8.11 -1.60 -12.07
C GLY A 40 -6.65 -1.15 -11.92
N VAL A 41 -6.11 -0.46 -12.93
CA VAL A 41 -4.74 0.11 -12.90
C VAL A 41 -4.60 1.17 -11.81
N HIS A 42 -5.61 2.03 -11.62
CA HIS A 42 -5.62 3.01 -10.53
C HIS A 42 -5.57 2.32 -9.16
N SER A 43 -6.38 1.27 -8.96
CA SER A 43 -6.39 0.49 -7.71
C SER A 43 -5.06 -0.23 -7.46
N LEU A 44 -4.37 -0.67 -8.52
CA LEU A 44 -3.04 -1.26 -8.45
C LEU A 44 -1.99 -0.21 -8.05
N ALA A 45 -2.05 0.98 -8.65
CA ALA A 45 -1.16 2.09 -8.32
C ALA A 45 -1.31 2.54 -6.86
N ASP A 46 -2.54 2.64 -6.35
CA ASP A 46 -2.79 2.97 -4.94
C ASP A 46 -2.21 1.90 -3.99
N THR A 47 -2.38 0.62 -4.33
CA THR A 47 -1.76 -0.48 -3.57
C THR A 47 -0.23 -0.35 -3.56
N GLY A 48 0.38 -0.01 -4.70
CA GLY A 48 1.81 0.29 -4.80
C GLY A 48 2.22 1.45 -3.90
N ASN A 49 1.46 2.53 -3.89
CA ASN A 49 1.69 3.68 -3.02
C ASN A 49 1.60 3.31 -1.52
N GLN A 50 0.61 2.50 -1.12
CA GLN A 50 0.51 2.00 0.25
C GLN A 50 1.72 1.15 0.66
N ILE A 51 2.25 0.31 -0.23
CA ILE A 51 3.48 -0.45 0.02
C ILE A 51 4.68 0.50 0.23
N LEU A 52 4.81 1.54 -0.61
CA LEU A 52 5.87 2.53 -0.49
C LEU A 52 5.77 3.30 0.84
N LEU A 53 4.57 3.71 1.25
CA LEU A 53 4.35 4.37 2.55
C LEU A 53 4.69 3.45 3.73
N LEU A 54 4.37 2.16 3.65
CA LEU A 54 4.75 1.20 4.69
C LEU A 54 6.25 0.92 4.74
N ARG A 55 6.91 0.91 3.59
CA ARG A 55 8.36 0.78 3.51
C ARG A 55 9.04 2.05 4.03
N GLY A 56 8.61 3.22 3.56
CA GLY A 56 9.03 4.54 4.02
C GLY A 56 8.86 4.67 5.52
N GLY A 57 7.70 4.36 6.07
CA GLY A 57 7.44 4.39 7.51
C GLY A 57 8.33 3.44 8.34
N ARG A 58 8.81 2.32 7.77
CA ARG A 58 9.85 1.49 8.43
C ARG A 58 11.23 2.14 8.36
N VAL A 59 11.58 2.70 7.21
CA VAL A 59 12.86 3.40 7.01
C VAL A 59 12.92 4.62 7.91
N SER A 60 11.85 5.41 8.03
CA SER A 60 11.75 6.58 8.91
C SER A 60 11.87 6.24 10.40
N LYS A 61 11.57 5.00 10.81
CA LYS A 61 11.77 4.52 12.18
C LYS A 61 13.19 4.00 12.44
N LYS A 62 14.06 3.95 11.42
CA LYS A 62 15.44 3.51 11.56
C LYS A 62 16.24 4.55 12.36
N LYS A 63 17.00 4.07 13.36
CA LYS A 63 17.84 4.94 14.21
C LYS A 63 18.88 5.69 13.37
N ALA A 64 19.27 6.87 13.84
CA ALA A 64 20.36 7.65 13.28
C ALA A 64 21.64 6.82 13.17
N ASN A 65 22.36 7.00 12.06
CA ASN A 65 23.69 6.43 11.84
C ASN A 65 24.66 7.55 11.44
N ALA A 66 25.94 7.22 11.28
CA ALA A 66 26.98 8.21 10.97
C ALA A 66 26.68 9.03 9.70
N GLU A 67 25.98 8.45 8.72
CA GLU A 67 25.57 9.11 7.48
C GLU A 67 24.25 9.91 7.60
N HIS A 68 23.38 9.56 8.56
CA HIS A 68 22.12 10.25 8.85
C HIS A 68 22.05 10.59 10.35
N PRO A 69 22.78 11.62 10.81
CA PRO A 69 22.94 11.95 12.23
C PRO A 69 21.63 12.39 12.91
N PHE A 70 20.65 12.87 12.14
CA PHE A 70 19.32 13.25 12.65
C PHE A 70 18.27 12.13 12.53
N GLY A 71 18.68 10.93 12.06
CA GLY A 71 17.77 9.83 11.78
C GLY A 71 17.15 9.89 10.38
N PHE A 72 16.31 8.90 10.07
CA PHE A 72 15.68 8.73 8.75
C PHE A 72 14.26 9.29 8.70
N GLY A 73 13.78 9.89 9.80
CA GLY A 73 12.39 10.30 9.98
C GLY A 73 12.09 11.77 9.67
N ARG A 74 13.05 12.52 9.11
CA ARG A 74 12.89 13.94 8.74
C ARG A 74 13.21 14.15 7.29
#